data_AF-A0A497MFN4-F1
#
_entry.id   AF-A0A497MFN4-F1
#
_cell.length_a   1.000
_cell.length_b   1.000
_cell.length_c   1.000
_cell.angle_alpha   90.00
_cell.angle_beta   90.00
_cell.angle_gamma   90.00
#
_symmetry.space_group_name_H-M   'P 1'
#
loop_
_entity.id
_entity.type
_entity.pdbx_description
1 polymer ?
#
loop_
_entity_poly.entity_id
_entity_poly.type
_entity_poly.pdbx_seq_one_letter_code
_entity_poly.pdbx_strand_id
1 'polypeptide(L)'
;MDLWIADYVDKPEELVTIIKKFEVDSPSLIERLKSAGVNPLVELGLMLEKPPLKSVMHAAAYRATMEAFKRLPFTLKDEVLAMLPAPTVKAGELLAETSPCIDVIRAMVGYPTGQCTVLPVHRSYDSPLWFAFYKKSTGELLYLKVNMDLLAKYLAKTEGRPTEEFASLGADKIFTEIVKVNIDLSRLDDKGWTEVSEKLGGDAFSLVGIANVWAAGKGRLLLASAAMLHNHVCPGLTGGYLLSQYIIRNVPLAEGEKYIFISVPIWCKDDAFQIIFDTTVGKRGLFARQIPKDVQKKLPEEVRNIATILVKWDQKAGKGRGYALFFDWVKAKKKFEAEAAPIPKSKGLMKLKMALWMLNYEDKPEEFISTVKEFNVDSQLLSKLQCAGVNPLVELGLTSYQELGEAGMPMPAELKPGLIRTVTVTETITPPPGKAKPAVIEVVPLWAYVVMAVLAIIAAVMGSLYARARAKTPKL
;
A
#
# COMPACT_ATOMS: atom_id res chain seq x y z
N MET A 1 -16.95 -1.50 44.61
CA MET A 1 -15.55 -1.33 44.14
C MET A 1 -14.60 -1.60 45.28
N ASP A 2 -14.84 -1.01 46.47
CA ASP A 2 -13.98 -1.16 47.64
C ASP A 2 -13.81 -2.61 48.13
N LEU A 3 -14.89 -3.42 48.14
CA LEU A 3 -14.82 -4.84 48.48
C LEU A 3 -14.03 -5.70 47.46
N TRP A 4 -13.98 -5.27 46.19
CA TRP A 4 -13.24 -5.98 45.15
C TRP A 4 -11.75 -5.62 45.16
N ILE A 5 -11.42 -4.38 45.51
CA ILE A 5 -10.02 -3.94 45.70
C ILE A 5 -9.41 -4.58 46.96
N ALA A 6 -10.23 -4.86 47.98
CA ALA A 6 -9.78 -5.55 49.19
C ALA A 6 -9.10 -6.91 48.90
N ASP A 7 -9.56 -7.63 47.89
CA ASP A 7 -9.00 -8.93 47.48
C ASP A 7 -7.57 -8.82 46.90
N TYR A 8 -7.13 -7.61 46.53
CA TYR A 8 -5.81 -7.33 45.94
C TYR A 8 -4.91 -6.51 46.87
N VAL A 9 -5.32 -6.26 48.13
CA VAL A 9 -4.53 -5.51 49.11
C VAL A 9 -3.18 -6.19 49.38
N ASP A 10 -3.14 -7.52 49.34
CA ASP A 10 -1.92 -8.31 49.55
C ASP A 10 -1.11 -8.53 48.27
N LYS A 11 -1.60 -8.04 47.11
CA LYS A 11 -0.93 -8.14 45.80
C LYS A 11 -1.07 -6.84 44.99
N PRO A 12 -0.64 -5.68 45.54
CA PRO A 12 -0.83 -4.39 44.91
C PRO A 12 -0.19 -4.31 43.52
N GLU A 13 0.84 -5.10 43.22
CA GLU A 13 1.49 -5.20 41.91
C GLU A 13 0.57 -5.70 40.78
N GLU A 14 -0.53 -6.39 41.10
CA GLU A 14 -1.55 -6.76 40.09
C GLU A 14 -2.35 -5.54 39.63
N LEU A 15 -2.44 -4.49 40.45
CA LEU A 15 -3.18 -3.26 40.19
C LEU A 15 -2.30 -2.04 39.93
N VAL A 16 -1.05 -2.07 40.41
CA VAL A 16 -0.11 -0.95 40.38
C VAL A 16 1.15 -1.35 39.63
N THR A 17 1.50 -0.56 38.62
CA THR A 17 2.73 -0.74 37.85
C THR A 17 3.54 0.54 37.86
N ILE A 18 4.86 0.42 37.96
CA ILE A 18 5.73 1.57 37.78
C ILE A 18 5.74 1.93 36.29
N ILE A 19 5.23 3.12 35.98
CA ILE A 19 5.15 3.63 34.61
C ILE A 19 6.47 4.27 34.16
N LYS A 20 7.15 4.97 35.08
CA LYS A 20 8.45 5.61 34.83
C LYS A 20 9.21 5.73 36.14
N LYS A 21 10.48 5.33 36.12
CA LYS A 21 11.47 5.69 37.15
C LYS A 21 12.29 6.85 36.61
N PHE A 22 12.54 7.86 37.43
CA PHE A 22 13.37 9.00 37.09
C PHE A 22 14.13 9.43 38.34
N GLU A 23 15.35 9.94 38.16
CA GLU A 23 16.12 10.51 39.27
C GLU A 23 15.59 11.92 39.57
N VAL A 24 15.58 12.28 40.85
CA VAL A 24 15.25 13.63 41.31
C VAL A 24 16.56 14.28 41.73
N ASP A 25 17.29 14.72 40.74
CA ASP A 25 18.65 15.24 40.79
C ASP A 25 18.72 16.76 40.97
N SER A 26 17.58 17.46 40.90
CA SER A 26 17.50 18.90 41.15
C SER A 26 16.31 19.30 42.04
N PRO A 27 16.53 20.18 43.04
CA PRO A 27 15.45 20.83 43.78
C PRO A 27 14.46 21.57 42.87
N SER A 28 14.94 22.07 41.71
CA SER A 28 14.11 22.78 40.73
C SER A 28 13.06 21.90 40.06
N LEU A 29 13.33 20.60 39.85
CA LEU A 29 12.32 19.66 39.36
C LEU A 29 11.19 19.48 40.39
N ILE A 30 11.54 19.37 41.68
CA ILE A 30 10.55 19.24 42.75
C ILE A 30 9.68 20.50 42.84
N GLU A 31 10.28 21.68 42.76
CA GLU A 31 9.54 22.96 42.77
C GLU A 31 8.61 23.09 41.56
N ARG A 32 9.06 22.70 40.36
CA ARG A 32 8.20 22.66 39.16
C ARG A 32 7.02 21.72 39.33
N LEU A 33 7.24 20.50 39.82
CA LEU A 33 6.15 19.52 40.04
C LEU A 33 5.13 19.98 41.10
N LYS A 34 5.53 20.83 42.04
CA LYS A 34 4.65 21.42 43.07
C LYS A 34 3.93 22.69 42.61
N SER A 35 4.32 23.26 41.47
CA SER A 35 3.83 24.57 41.02
C SER A 35 2.38 24.49 40.57
N ALA A 36 1.55 25.42 41.05
CA ALA A 36 0.15 25.51 40.64
C ALA A 36 0.05 25.77 39.12
N GLY A 37 -0.75 24.96 38.42
CA GLY A 37 -0.91 25.03 36.96
C GLY A 37 0.04 24.15 36.15
N VAL A 38 1.05 23.53 36.78
CA VAL A 38 1.90 22.51 36.16
C VAL A 38 1.22 21.15 36.30
N ASN A 39 1.04 20.42 35.20
CA ASN A 39 0.59 19.03 35.25
C ASN A 39 1.84 18.14 35.48
N PRO A 40 1.97 17.46 36.64
CA PRO A 40 3.14 16.64 36.93
C PRO A 40 3.32 15.50 35.92
N LEU A 41 2.23 15.00 35.34
CA LEU A 41 2.32 13.98 34.30
C LEU A 41 2.90 14.55 33.01
N VAL A 42 2.64 15.82 32.67
CA VAL A 42 3.27 16.49 31.52
C VAL A 42 4.74 16.78 31.79
N GLU A 43 5.05 17.34 32.96
CA GLU A 43 6.42 17.65 33.38
C GLU A 43 7.30 16.40 33.43
N LEU A 44 6.75 15.27 33.87
CA LEU A 44 7.44 13.98 33.90
C LEU A 44 7.44 13.28 32.53
N GLY A 45 6.87 13.89 31.48
CA GLY A 45 6.75 13.28 30.15
C GLY A 45 5.92 12.00 30.12
N LEU A 46 4.97 11.87 31.04
CA LEU A 46 3.99 10.79 31.15
C LEU A 46 2.66 11.13 30.47
N MET A 47 2.40 12.41 30.27
CA MET A 47 1.34 12.95 29.41
C MET A 47 1.99 13.98 28.49
N LEU A 48 1.43 14.19 27.30
CA LEU A 48 1.79 15.35 26.52
C LEU A 48 0.92 16.53 26.90
N GLU A 49 1.54 17.70 26.98
CA GLU A 49 0.84 18.97 26.78
C GLU A 49 0.10 18.86 25.45
N LYS A 50 -1.11 19.44 25.35
CA LYS A 50 -1.91 19.44 24.12
C LYS A 50 -0.98 19.68 22.91
N PRO A 51 -0.85 18.75 21.95
CA PRO A 51 0.13 18.86 20.89
C PRO A 51 -0.11 20.16 20.10
N PRO A 52 0.94 20.80 19.56
CA PRO A 52 0.78 22.06 18.85
C PRO A 52 -0.13 21.83 17.64
N LEU A 53 -1.33 22.41 17.68
CA LEU A 53 -2.31 22.28 16.60
C LEU A 53 -2.04 23.38 15.57
N LYS A 54 -1.26 23.07 14.54
CA LYS A 54 -0.87 24.06 13.51
C LYS A 54 -1.86 24.17 12.35
N SER A 55 -2.80 23.23 12.23
CA SER A 55 -3.82 23.23 11.18
C SER A 55 -5.09 22.50 11.63
N VAL A 56 -6.18 22.69 10.89
CA VAL A 56 -7.45 21.97 11.13
C VAL A 56 -7.28 20.46 11.05
N MET A 57 -6.34 19.95 10.23
CA MET A 57 -6.00 18.52 10.18
C MET A 57 -5.35 18.01 11.49
N HIS A 58 -4.52 18.85 12.14
CA HIS A 58 -4.05 18.54 13.50
C HIS A 58 -5.23 18.47 14.48
N ALA A 59 -6.15 19.43 14.40
CA ALA A 59 -7.32 19.47 15.28
C ALA A 59 -8.25 18.25 15.09
N ALA A 60 -8.50 17.81 13.86
CA ALA A 60 -9.29 16.62 13.57
C ALA A 60 -8.70 15.37 14.21
N ALA A 61 -7.39 15.13 14.02
CA ALA A 61 -6.71 13.99 14.63
C ALA A 61 -6.62 14.08 16.16
N TYR A 62 -6.42 15.29 16.70
CA TYR A 62 -6.45 15.52 18.14
C TYR A 62 -7.79 15.10 18.72
N ARG A 63 -8.90 15.54 18.10
CA ARG A 63 -10.25 15.19 18.55
C ARG A 63 -10.56 13.71 18.37
N ALA A 64 -10.09 13.09 17.30
CA ALA A 64 -10.25 11.65 17.11
C ALA A 64 -9.52 10.85 18.20
N THR A 65 -8.30 11.26 18.53
CA THR A 65 -7.49 10.61 19.57
C THR A 65 -8.08 10.81 20.96
N MET A 66 -8.64 11.99 21.26
CA MET A 66 -9.39 12.22 22.51
C MET A 66 -10.61 11.31 22.64
N GLU A 67 -11.38 11.12 21.55
CA GLU A 67 -12.49 10.17 21.56
C GLU A 67 -12.01 8.71 21.71
N ALA A 68 -10.84 8.39 21.16
CA ALA A 68 -10.19 7.09 21.37
C ALA A 68 -9.88 6.85 22.85
N PHE A 69 -9.21 7.78 23.53
CA PHE A 69 -8.96 7.67 24.98
C PHE A 69 -10.25 7.50 25.80
N LYS A 70 -11.33 8.16 25.40
CA LYS A 70 -12.62 8.10 26.10
C LYS A 70 -13.35 6.78 25.89
N ARG A 71 -13.39 6.26 24.66
CA ARG A 71 -14.30 5.16 24.25
C ARG A 71 -13.59 3.82 24.11
N LEU A 72 -12.28 3.87 23.89
CA LEU A 72 -11.38 2.73 23.78
C LEU A 72 -10.23 2.95 24.76
N PRO A 73 -10.48 2.93 26.09
CA PRO A 73 -9.44 3.20 27.07
C PRO A 73 -8.33 2.15 26.93
N PHE A 74 -7.13 2.64 26.66
CA PHE A 74 -5.92 1.85 26.63
C PHE A 74 -4.88 2.44 27.58
N THR A 75 -4.10 1.55 28.16
CA THR A 75 -3.01 1.85 29.08
C THR A 75 -1.69 1.84 28.33
N LEU A 76 -0.62 2.27 28.99
CA LEU A 76 0.73 2.26 28.42
C LEU A 76 1.27 0.85 28.10
N LYS A 77 0.62 -0.22 28.58
CA LYS A 77 0.98 -1.61 28.26
C LYS A 77 0.25 -2.12 27.02
N ASP A 78 -0.76 -1.41 26.53
CA ASP A 78 -1.57 -1.86 25.41
C ASP A 78 -0.88 -1.61 24.07
N GLU A 79 -0.94 -2.61 23.20
CA GLU A 79 -0.59 -2.47 21.78
C GLU A 79 -1.81 -1.90 21.03
N VAL A 80 -1.62 -0.74 20.41
CA VAL A 80 -2.67 -0.02 19.69
C VAL A 80 -2.26 0.19 18.23
N LEU A 81 -3.21 0.02 17.32
CA LEU A 81 -3.04 0.36 15.92
C LEU A 81 -3.96 1.53 15.58
N ALA A 82 -3.38 2.63 15.12
CA ALA A 82 -4.12 3.74 14.52
C ALA A 82 -4.01 3.68 12.99
N MET A 83 -5.15 3.81 12.31
CA MET A 83 -5.24 3.83 10.86
C MET A 83 -5.98 5.09 10.40
N LEU A 84 -5.58 5.62 9.26
CA LEU A 84 -6.20 6.76 8.59
C LEU A 84 -5.94 6.74 7.08
N PRO A 85 -6.81 7.36 6.26
CA PRO A 85 -6.56 7.58 4.84
C PRO A 85 -5.30 8.41 4.61
N ALA A 86 -4.55 8.09 3.55
CA ALA A 86 -3.34 8.81 3.15
C ALA A 86 -3.13 8.75 1.61
N PRO A 87 -2.36 9.69 1.02
CA PRO A 87 -1.66 10.81 1.67
C PRO A 87 -2.51 12.07 1.84
N THR A 88 -3.63 12.17 1.13
CA THR A 88 -4.47 13.36 1.06
C THR A 88 -5.95 13.01 1.15
N VAL A 89 -6.76 14.01 1.47
CA VAL A 89 -8.23 13.96 1.41
C VAL A 89 -8.77 15.22 0.74
N LYS A 90 -9.87 15.09 0.00
CA LYS A 90 -10.60 16.20 -0.61
C LYS A 90 -11.75 16.60 0.30
N ALA A 91 -11.75 17.85 0.75
CA ALA A 91 -12.82 18.43 1.56
C ALA A 91 -13.36 19.67 0.83
N GLY A 92 -14.58 19.58 0.29
CA GLY A 92 -15.07 20.58 -0.67
C GLY A 92 -14.14 20.66 -1.87
N GLU A 93 -13.71 21.86 -2.26
CA GLU A 93 -12.73 22.05 -3.35
C GLU A 93 -11.27 22.04 -2.90
N LEU A 94 -11.00 21.78 -1.61
CA LEU A 94 -9.66 21.79 -1.05
C LEU A 94 -9.07 20.38 -0.97
N LEU A 95 -7.81 20.26 -1.36
CA LEU A 95 -6.99 19.06 -1.14
C LEU A 95 -6.13 19.28 0.10
N ALA A 96 -6.31 18.46 1.14
CA ALA A 96 -5.59 18.56 2.39
C ALA A 96 -4.66 17.35 2.61
N GLU A 97 -3.45 17.61 3.08
CA GLU A 97 -2.51 16.56 3.49
C GLU A 97 -2.90 15.95 4.83
N THR A 98 -2.67 14.64 4.97
CA THR A 98 -2.98 13.87 6.19
C THR A 98 -1.76 13.68 7.10
N SER A 99 -0.56 14.11 6.69
CA SER A 99 0.65 14.10 7.52
C SER A 99 0.47 14.80 8.88
N PRO A 100 -0.22 15.96 9.00
CA PRO A 100 -0.56 16.54 10.30
C PRO A 100 -1.29 15.60 11.26
N CYS A 101 -2.14 14.72 10.72
CA CYS A 101 -2.90 13.79 11.52
C CYS A 101 -2.00 12.69 12.10
N ILE A 102 -1.05 12.20 11.29
CA ILE A 102 -0.05 11.21 11.71
C ILE A 102 0.78 11.77 12.87
N ASP A 103 1.24 13.01 12.74
CA ASP A 103 2.06 13.68 13.76
C ASP A 103 1.32 13.78 15.11
N VAL A 104 0.05 14.18 15.09
CA VAL A 104 -0.76 14.30 16.31
C VAL A 104 -1.02 12.94 16.95
N ILE A 105 -1.39 11.92 16.18
CA ILE A 105 -1.64 10.58 16.71
C ILE A 105 -0.35 10.01 17.32
N ARG A 106 0.78 10.15 16.62
CA ARG A 106 2.09 9.70 17.13
C ARG A 106 2.49 10.43 18.40
N ALA A 107 2.27 11.74 18.47
CA ALA A 107 2.49 12.49 19.69
C ALA A 107 1.62 11.91 20.81
N MET A 108 0.31 11.92 20.65
CA MET A 108 -0.63 11.60 21.74
C MET A 108 -0.60 10.15 22.19
N VAL A 109 -0.38 9.18 21.29
CA VAL A 109 -0.47 7.74 21.59
C VAL A 109 0.92 7.08 21.70
N GLY A 110 1.97 7.72 21.18
CA GLY A 110 3.31 7.13 21.02
C GLY A 110 4.34 7.51 22.10
N TYR A 111 3.96 8.19 23.19
CA TYR A 111 4.91 8.57 24.24
C TYR A 111 4.35 8.33 25.67
N PRO A 112 5.10 7.73 26.62
CA PRO A 112 6.48 7.20 26.48
C PRO A 112 6.61 5.67 26.31
N THR A 113 5.57 4.84 26.45
CA THR A 113 5.74 3.36 26.47
C THR A 113 4.65 2.52 25.80
N GLY A 114 3.60 3.12 25.23
CA GLY A 114 2.63 2.39 24.41
C GLY A 114 3.19 2.06 23.02
N GLN A 115 3.04 0.82 22.56
CA GLN A 115 3.36 0.44 21.18
C GLN A 115 2.20 0.84 20.26
N CYS A 116 2.06 2.15 20.01
CA CYS A 116 1.12 2.63 19.00
C CYS A 116 1.74 2.57 17.61
N THR A 117 1.26 1.66 16.78
CA THR A 117 1.59 1.65 15.36
C THR A 117 0.62 2.58 14.63
N VAL A 118 1.14 3.55 13.87
CA VAL A 118 0.31 4.41 13.01
C VAL A 118 0.51 3.98 11.56
N LEU A 119 -0.53 3.42 10.94
CA LEU A 119 -0.53 2.97 9.55
C LEU A 119 -1.34 3.91 8.65
N PRO A 120 -0.69 4.71 7.79
CA PRO A 120 -1.37 5.39 6.70
C PRO A 120 -1.86 4.37 5.66
N VAL A 121 -3.17 4.35 5.41
CA VAL A 121 -3.81 3.45 4.44
C VAL A 121 -4.04 4.23 3.15
N HIS A 122 -3.47 3.75 2.04
CA HIS A 122 -3.62 4.42 0.76
C HIS A 122 -5.09 4.47 0.34
N ARG A 123 -5.57 5.67 0.05
CA ARG A 123 -6.92 5.91 -0.45
C ARG A 123 -6.85 6.88 -1.63
N SER A 124 -7.92 6.87 -2.43
CA SER A 124 -8.10 7.89 -3.44
C SER A 124 -8.21 9.25 -2.76
N TYR A 125 -7.69 10.30 -3.40
CA TYR A 125 -7.65 11.65 -2.82
C TYR A 125 -9.06 12.20 -2.51
N ASP A 126 -10.11 11.68 -3.13
CA ASP A 126 -11.52 12.04 -2.91
C ASP A 126 -12.21 11.18 -1.83
N SER A 127 -11.47 10.28 -1.18
CA SER A 127 -12.01 9.49 -0.07
C SER A 127 -12.21 10.36 1.17
N PRO A 128 -13.25 10.08 1.99
CA PRO A 128 -13.50 10.83 3.22
C PRO A 128 -12.38 10.60 4.24
N LEU A 129 -12.15 11.60 5.09
CA LEU A 129 -11.27 11.45 6.24
C LEU A 129 -11.96 10.61 7.32
N TRP A 130 -11.27 9.56 7.77
CA TRP A 130 -11.68 8.78 8.93
C TRP A 130 -10.47 8.43 9.78
N PHE A 131 -10.73 8.07 11.03
CA PHE A 131 -9.75 7.56 11.96
C PHE A 131 -10.24 6.24 12.53
N ALA A 132 -9.35 5.27 12.63
CA ALA A 132 -9.64 4.01 13.27
C ALA A 132 -8.57 3.66 14.30
N PHE A 133 -8.98 3.29 15.51
CA PHE A 133 -8.10 2.87 16.60
C PHE A 133 -8.47 1.45 16.99
N TYR A 134 -7.53 0.53 16.91
CA TYR A 134 -7.70 -0.87 17.25
C TYR A 134 -6.84 -1.24 18.45
N LYS A 135 -7.44 -1.90 19.44
CA LYS A 135 -6.75 -2.36 20.65
C LYS A 135 -6.56 -3.88 20.56
N LYS A 136 -5.30 -4.33 20.46
CA LYS A 136 -4.97 -5.75 20.23
C LYS A 136 -5.49 -6.67 21.32
N SER A 137 -5.35 -6.28 22.59
CA SER A 137 -5.71 -7.08 23.75
C SER A 137 -7.20 -7.36 23.87
N THR A 138 -8.07 -6.48 23.35
CA THR A 138 -9.53 -6.66 23.41
C THR A 138 -10.15 -7.03 22.08
N GLY A 139 -9.43 -6.81 20.96
CA GLY A 139 -9.98 -6.95 19.61
C GLY A 139 -10.97 -5.84 19.23
N GLU A 140 -11.10 -4.80 20.04
CA GLU A 140 -12.03 -3.69 19.80
C GLU A 140 -11.42 -2.65 18.85
N LEU A 141 -12.24 -2.19 17.90
CA LEU A 141 -11.97 -1.10 16.97
C LEU A 141 -12.94 0.05 17.26
N LEU A 142 -12.40 1.26 17.42
CA LEU A 142 -13.15 2.52 17.35
C LEU A 142 -12.93 3.15 15.97
N TYR A 143 -14.00 3.38 15.23
CA TYR A 143 -14.04 4.06 13.95
C TYR A 143 -14.75 5.41 14.06
N LEU A 144 -14.15 6.44 13.46
CA LEU A 144 -14.56 7.84 13.55
C LEU A 144 -14.52 8.45 12.15
N LYS A 145 -15.68 8.72 11.55
CA LYS A 145 -15.77 9.31 10.22
C LYS A 145 -15.99 10.82 10.32
N VAL A 146 -15.15 11.62 9.68
CA VAL A 146 -15.19 13.08 9.78
C VAL A 146 -16.29 13.65 8.90
N ASN A 147 -16.99 14.67 9.41
CA ASN A 147 -17.89 15.50 8.63
C ASN A 147 -17.09 16.34 7.63
N MET A 148 -17.09 15.91 6.37
CA MET A 148 -16.26 16.53 5.32
C MET A 148 -16.72 17.94 4.94
N ASP A 149 -18.01 18.27 5.05
CA ASP A 149 -18.52 19.63 4.78
C ASP A 149 -18.07 20.61 5.87
N LEU A 150 -18.12 20.17 7.13
CA LEU A 150 -17.61 20.94 8.25
C LEU A 150 -16.09 21.11 8.12
N LEU A 151 -15.36 20.04 7.78
CA LEU A 151 -13.92 20.10 7.58
C LEU A 151 -13.56 21.09 6.46
N ALA A 152 -14.26 21.05 5.32
CA ALA A 152 -14.07 21.97 4.21
C ALA A 152 -14.27 23.44 4.64
N LYS A 153 -15.35 23.71 5.38
CA LYS A 153 -15.64 25.05 5.91
C LYS A 153 -14.50 25.59 6.77
N TYR A 154 -13.92 24.77 7.64
CA TYR A 154 -12.83 25.21 8.51
C TYR A 154 -11.49 25.28 7.81
N LEU A 155 -11.21 24.39 6.85
CA LEU A 155 -10.02 24.47 6.01
C LEU A 155 -9.99 25.73 5.13
N ALA A 156 -11.16 26.19 4.67
CA ALA A 156 -11.28 27.41 3.87
C ALA A 156 -11.23 28.71 4.70
N LYS A 157 -11.30 28.62 6.03
CA LYS A 157 -11.41 29.80 6.90
C LYS A 157 -10.03 30.44 7.11
N THR A 158 -9.90 31.71 6.70
CA THR A 158 -8.65 32.49 6.78
C THR A 158 -8.60 33.46 7.97
N GLU A 159 -9.75 33.74 8.59
CA GLU A 159 -9.88 34.65 9.73
C GLU A 159 -10.07 33.90 11.05
N GLY A 160 -9.73 34.55 12.17
CA GLY A 160 -9.92 34.00 13.51
C GLY A 160 -8.90 32.90 13.85
N ARG A 161 -9.34 31.90 14.63
CA ARG A 161 -8.50 30.79 15.11
C ARG A 161 -9.13 29.45 14.70
N PRO A 162 -9.20 29.14 13.39
CA PRO A 162 -9.98 28.02 12.87
C PRO A 162 -9.56 26.68 13.46
N THR A 163 -8.27 26.49 13.72
CA THR A 163 -7.74 25.27 14.33
C THR A 163 -8.25 25.07 15.76
N GLU A 164 -8.16 26.10 16.60
CA GLU A 164 -8.61 26.08 18.00
C GLU A 164 -10.13 26.00 18.10
N GLU A 165 -10.84 26.72 17.23
CA GLU A 165 -12.30 26.69 17.13
C GLU A 165 -12.77 25.28 16.76
N PHE A 166 -12.20 24.66 15.72
CA PHE A 166 -12.51 23.28 15.33
C PHE A 166 -12.20 22.31 16.47
N ALA A 167 -11.04 22.45 17.11
CA ALA A 167 -10.63 21.65 18.26
C ALA A 167 -11.53 21.83 19.49
N SER A 168 -12.42 22.83 19.52
CA SER A 168 -13.34 23.10 20.62
C SER A 168 -14.78 22.61 20.34
N LEU A 169 -15.09 22.15 19.13
CA LEU A 169 -16.42 21.67 18.76
C LEU A 169 -16.82 20.37 19.49
N GLY A 170 -18.11 20.07 19.59
CA GLY A 170 -18.59 18.76 20.04
C GLY A 170 -18.17 17.64 19.08
N ALA A 171 -17.89 16.44 19.61
CA ALA A 171 -17.49 15.29 18.78
C ALA A 171 -18.59 14.88 17.79
N ASP A 172 -19.85 15.05 18.17
CA ASP A 172 -21.07 14.86 17.35
C ASP A 172 -21.15 15.80 16.14
N LYS A 173 -20.48 16.95 16.19
CA LYS A 173 -20.37 17.87 15.04
C LYS A 173 -19.24 17.46 14.10
N ILE A 174 -18.10 17.07 14.68
CA ILE A 174 -16.88 16.72 13.94
C ILE A 174 -17.03 15.37 13.24
N PHE A 175 -17.66 14.40 13.89
CA PHE A 175 -17.78 13.03 13.38
C PHE A 175 -19.22 12.71 13.03
N THR A 176 -19.47 12.31 11.78
CA THR A 176 -20.79 11.83 11.35
C THR A 176 -21.07 10.42 11.85
N GLU A 177 -20.03 9.63 12.10
CA GLU A 177 -20.12 8.27 12.60
C GLU A 177 -19.08 8.07 13.71
N ILE A 178 -19.52 7.52 14.85
CA ILE A 178 -18.64 7.08 15.95
C ILE A 178 -19.05 5.66 16.30
N VAL A 179 -18.26 4.68 15.86
CA VAL A 179 -18.61 3.26 15.90
C VAL A 179 -17.57 2.51 16.69
N LYS A 180 -18.00 1.76 17.71
CA LYS A 180 -17.14 0.83 18.44
C LYS A 180 -17.64 -0.60 18.22
N VAL A 181 -16.76 -1.47 17.72
CA VAL A 181 -17.07 -2.86 17.37
C VAL A 181 -15.91 -3.78 17.71
N ASN A 182 -16.19 -5.05 18.01
CA ASN A 182 -15.14 -6.06 18.12
C ASN A 182 -14.89 -6.68 16.74
N ILE A 183 -13.63 -6.70 16.30
CA ILE A 183 -13.22 -7.17 14.99
C ILE A 183 -12.20 -8.31 15.05
N ASP A 184 -12.05 -8.95 16.21
CA ASP A 184 -11.18 -10.12 16.36
C ASP A 184 -11.65 -11.25 15.44
N LEU A 185 -10.87 -11.49 14.38
CA LEU A 185 -11.23 -12.42 13.32
C LEU A 185 -11.25 -13.87 13.81
N SER A 186 -10.55 -14.19 14.90
CA SER A 186 -10.57 -15.52 15.51
C SER A 186 -11.93 -15.84 16.13
N ARG A 187 -12.68 -14.81 16.54
CA ARG A 187 -13.99 -14.91 17.19
C ARG A 187 -15.16 -14.51 16.30
N LEU A 188 -14.88 -13.90 15.14
CA LEU A 188 -15.91 -13.39 14.23
C LEU A 188 -16.55 -14.53 13.42
N ASP A 189 -17.87 -14.69 13.59
CA ASP A 189 -18.73 -15.57 12.79
C ASP A 189 -19.51 -14.76 11.74
N ASP A 190 -20.38 -15.42 10.96
CA ASP A 190 -21.16 -14.74 9.91
C ASP A 190 -22.07 -13.64 10.47
N LYS A 191 -22.65 -13.84 11.66
CA LYS A 191 -23.55 -12.86 12.29
C LYS A 191 -22.74 -11.64 12.75
N GLY A 192 -21.63 -11.86 13.45
CA GLY A 192 -20.71 -10.81 13.87
C GLY A 192 -20.13 -10.06 12.67
N TRP A 193 -19.81 -10.74 11.58
CA TRP A 193 -19.37 -10.09 10.35
C TRP A 193 -20.47 -9.20 9.75
N THR A 194 -21.72 -9.66 9.68
CA THR A 194 -22.83 -8.83 9.22
C THR A 194 -22.91 -7.54 10.03
N GLU A 195 -22.92 -7.64 11.36
CA GLU A 195 -22.96 -6.47 12.25
C GLU A 195 -21.77 -5.52 12.04
N VAL A 196 -20.54 -6.06 11.99
CA VAL A 196 -19.33 -5.27 11.74
C VAL A 196 -19.38 -4.59 10.38
N SER A 197 -19.83 -5.31 9.34
CA SER A 197 -19.89 -4.79 7.97
C SER A 197 -20.95 -3.70 7.79
N GLU A 198 -22.09 -3.82 8.46
CA GLU A 198 -23.14 -2.79 8.47
C GLU A 198 -22.66 -1.53 9.18
N LYS A 199 -21.98 -1.68 10.33
CA LYS A 199 -21.51 -0.56 11.14
C LYS A 199 -20.31 0.18 10.55
N LEU A 200 -19.40 -0.51 9.87
CA LEU A 200 -18.19 0.09 9.28
C LEU A 200 -18.34 0.40 7.78
N GLY A 201 -19.43 -0.06 7.15
CA GLY A 201 -19.72 0.16 5.73
C GLY A 201 -18.59 -0.33 4.82
N GLY A 202 -18.24 0.49 3.82
CA GLY A 202 -17.23 0.16 2.81
C GLY A 202 -15.81 -0.04 3.36
N ASP A 203 -15.51 0.48 4.54
CA ASP A 203 -14.19 0.36 5.16
C ASP A 203 -14.02 -0.95 5.95
N ALA A 204 -15.09 -1.70 6.21
CA ALA A 204 -15.08 -2.91 7.04
C ALA A 204 -14.00 -3.92 6.60
N PHE A 205 -13.96 -4.27 5.31
CA PHE A 205 -13.03 -5.27 4.78
C PHE A 205 -11.56 -4.83 4.90
N SER A 206 -11.30 -3.53 4.75
CA SER A 206 -9.98 -2.95 4.88
C SER A 206 -9.52 -2.95 6.33
N LEU A 207 -10.31 -2.35 7.23
CA LEU A 207 -9.96 -2.16 8.64
C LEU A 207 -9.82 -3.49 9.37
N VAL A 208 -10.76 -4.43 9.16
CA VAL A 208 -10.72 -5.74 9.80
C VAL A 208 -9.50 -6.54 9.32
N GLY A 209 -9.21 -6.53 8.02
CA GLY A 209 -8.06 -7.25 7.47
C GLY A 209 -6.72 -6.72 7.96
N ILE A 210 -6.50 -5.40 7.87
CA ILE A 210 -5.23 -4.77 8.28
C ILE A 210 -5.00 -4.96 9.78
N ALA A 211 -6.03 -4.72 10.61
CA ALA A 211 -5.90 -4.85 12.06
C ALA A 211 -5.54 -6.28 12.50
N ASN A 212 -6.16 -7.30 11.90
CA ASN A 212 -5.90 -8.69 12.28
C ASN A 212 -4.56 -9.21 11.76
N VAL A 213 -4.07 -8.76 10.60
CA VAL A 213 -2.71 -9.08 10.16
C VAL A 213 -1.67 -8.46 11.10
N TRP A 214 -1.85 -7.19 11.44
CA TRP A 214 -0.98 -6.51 12.40
C TRP A 214 -1.02 -7.19 13.78
N ALA A 215 -2.21 -7.53 14.28
CA ALA A 215 -2.39 -8.21 15.56
C ALA A 215 -1.75 -9.60 15.60
N ALA A 216 -1.82 -10.36 14.51
CA ALA A 216 -1.27 -11.70 14.45
C ALA A 216 0.27 -11.72 14.55
N GLY A 217 0.95 -10.61 14.28
CA GLY A 217 2.42 -10.55 14.19
C GLY A 217 3.01 -11.39 13.06
N LYS A 218 2.16 -12.00 12.21
CA LYS A 218 2.51 -12.82 11.06
C LYS A 218 2.48 -11.97 9.79
N GLY A 219 3.28 -12.30 8.78
CA GLY A 219 3.37 -11.50 7.55
C GLY A 219 4.35 -10.32 7.61
N ARG A 220 5.09 -10.16 8.72
CA ARG A 220 6.17 -9.17 8.96
C ARG A 220 5.82 -7.72 8.49
N LEU A 221 6.82 -6.84 8.52
CA LEU A 221 6.72 -5.47 8.00
C LEU A 221 6.36 -5.42 6.50
N LEU A 222 6.66 -6.49 5.75
CA LEU A 222 6.46 -6.56 4.30
C LEU A 222 4.99 -6.63 3.90
N LEU A 223 4.19 -7.55 4.48
CA LEU A 223 2.77 -7.63 4.16
C LEU A 223 2.01 -6.41 4.69
N ALA A 224 2.40 -5.89 5.86
CA ALA A 224 1.83 -4.66 6.39
C ALA A 224 2.06 -3.48 5.41
N SER A 225 3.30 -3.31 4.92
CA SER A 225 3.62 -2.30 3.90
C SER A 225 2.85 -2.51 2.59
N ALA A 226 2.70 -3.76 2.14
CA ALA A 226 1.91 -4.07 0.96
C ALA A 226 0.42 -3.75 1.13
N ALA A 227 -0.14 -4.01 2.32
CA ALA A 227 -1.52 -3.69 2.66
C ALA A 227 -1.77 -2.18 2.78
N MET A 228 -0.76 -1.40 3.17
CA MET A 228 -0.84 0.07 3.16
C MET A 228 -1.03 0.62 1.73
N LEU A 229 -0.35 0.05 0.72
CA LEU A 229 -0.57 0.43 -0.68
C LEU A 229 -1.87 -0.17 -1.24
N HIS A 230 -2.08 -1.47 -1.07
CA HIS A 230 -3.23 -2.19 -1.61
C HIS A 230 -4.55 -1.82 -0.92
N ASN A 231 -4.47 -1.15 0.23
CA ASN A 231 -5.54 -0.62 1.06
C ASN A 231 -6.42 -1.64 1.79
N HIS A 232 -6.15 -2.93 1.67
CA HIS A 232 -6.82 -3.98 2.41
C HIS A 232 -6.00 -5.28 2.37
N VAL A 233 -6.37 -6.24 3.22
CA VAL A 233 -5.79 -7.59 3.17
C VAL A 233 -6.78 -8.54 2.50
N CYS A 234 -6.32 -9.28 1.50
CA CYS A 234 -7.09 -10.33 0.85
C CYS A 234 -6.20 -11.56 0.56
N PRO A 235 -6.79 -12.72 0.19
CA PRO A 235 -6.01 -13.90 -0.19
C PRO A 235 -5.07 -13.61 -1.36
N GLY A 236 -5.46 -12.70 -2.27
CA GLY A 236 -4.63 -12.29 -3.39
C GLY A 236 -3.34 -11.59 -2.96
N LEU A 237 -3.46 -10.62 -2.06
CA LEU A 237 -2.30 -9.88 -1.54
C LEU A 237 -1.41 -10.80 -0.70
N THR A 238 -2.02 -11.67 0.12
CA THR A 238 -1.28 -12.64 0.93
C THR A 238 -0.57 -13.67 0.06
N GLY A 239 -1.20 -14.13 -1.03
CA GLY A 239 -0.56 -14.97 -2.04
C GLY A 239 0.64 -14.28 -2.70
N GLY A 240 0.55 -12.96 -2.95
CA GLY A 240 1.69 -12.14 -3.38
C GLY A 240 2.84 -12.10 -2.38
N TYR A 241 2.53 -11.97 -1.09
CA TYR A 241 3.53 -12.09 -0.03
C TYR A 241 4.18 -13.48 0.00
N LEU A 242 3.40 -14.57 -0.05
CA LEU A 242 3.95 -15.93 -0.12
C LEU A 242 4.82 -16.16 -1.38
N LEU A 243 4.39 -15.65 -2.54
CA LEU A 243 5.19 -15.65 -3.78
C LEU A 243 6.51 -14.92 -3.57
N SER A 244 6.47 -13.79 -2.87
CA SER A 244 7.68 -13.02 -2.57
C SER A 244 8.64 -13.81 -1.67
N GLN A 245 8.13 -14.48 -0.64
CA GLN A 245 8.92 -15.36 0.22
C GLN A 245 9.56 -16.51 -0.56
N TYR A 246 8.81 -17.15 -1.47
CA TYR A 246 9.34 -18.18 -2.37
C TYR A 246 10.47 -17.64 -3.26
N ILE A 247 10.26 -16.49 -3.90
CA ILE A 247 11.25 -15.87 -4.80
C ILE A 247 12.54 -15.53 -4.05
N ILE A 248 12.43 -14.91 -2.88
CA ILE A 248 13.59 -14.52 -2.05
C ILE A 248 14.46 -15.74 -1.71
N ARG A 249 13.85 -16.89 -1.43
CA ARG A 249 14.56 -18.11 -1.04
C ARG A 249 15.13 -18.88 -2.23
N ASN A 250 14.36 -18.99 -3.30
CA ASN A 250 14.66 -19.92 -4.39
C ASN A 250 15.31 -19.24 -5.61
N VAL A 251 15.18 -17.92 -5.76
CA VAL A 251 15.70 -17.18 -6.92
C VAL A 251 16.53 -15.95 -6.49
N PRO A 252 17.44 -16.04 -5.50
CA PRO A 252 18.12 -14.87 -4.95
C PRO A 252 18.92 -14.09 -6.01
N LEU A 253 18.95 -12.76 -5.90
CA LEU A 253 19.78 -11.89 -6.74
C LEU A 253 21.25 -11.95 -6.31
N ALA A 254 22.16 -11.98 -7.28
CA ALA A 254 23.56 -11.62 -7.12
C ALA A 254 23.77 -10.13 -7.42
N GLU A 255 24.99 -9.65 -7.19
CA GLU A 255 25.35 -8.25 -7.43
C GLU A 255 25.13 -7.85 -8.90
N GLY A 256 24.46 -6.72 -9.12
CA GLY A 256 24.16 -6.19 -10.45
C GLY A 256 22.94 -6.81 -11.14
N GLU A 257 22.31 -7.82 -10.53
CA GLU A 257 21.08 -8.41 -11.02
C GLU A 257 19.84 -7.69 -10.45
N LYS A 258 18.75 -7.74 -11.20
CA LYS A 258 17.44 -7.22 -10.75
C LYS A 258 16.30 -8.13 -11.16
N TYR A 259 15.18 -8.03 -10.45
CA TYR A 259 13.95 -8.66 -10.87
C TYR A 259 13.18 -7.78 -11.86
N ILE A 260 12.55 -8.42 -12.84
CA ILE A 260 11.54 -7.86 -13.72
C ILE A 260 10.35 -8.82 -13.71
N PHE A 261 9.16 -8.33 -13.37
CA PHE A 261 7.94 -9.10 -13.34
C PHE A 261 7.13 -8.87 -14.61
N ILE A 262 6.72 -9.94 -15.27
CA ILE A 262 5.67 -9.93 -16.29
C ILE A 262 4.43 -10.55 -15.65
N SER A 263 3.53 -9.69 -15.17
CA SER A 263 2.31 -10.09 -14.49
C SER A 263 1.27 -10.59 -15.48
N VAL A 264 0.96 -11.88 -15.37
CA VAL A 264 -0.03 -12.57 -16.19
C VAL A 264 -0.59 -13.76 -15.39
N PRO A 265 -1.85 -13.71 -14.93
CA PRO A 265 -2.78 -12.58 -14.98
C PRO A 265 -2.43 -11.49 -13.94
N ILE A 266 -3.11 -10.34 -14.06
CA ILE A 266 -3.03 -9.24 -13.08
C ILE A 266 -3.97 -9.51 -11.92
N TRP A 267 -3.45 -9.39 -10.70
CA TRP A 267 -4.21 -9.45 -9.44
C TRP A 267 -3.39 -8.90 -8.28
N CYS A 268 -3.97 -8.86 -7.08
CA CYS A 268 -3.45 -8.18 -5.88
C CYS A 268 -1.98 -8.47 -5.52
N LYS A 269 -1.40 -9.58 -5.99
CA LYS A 269 0.02 -9.88 -5.81
C LYS A 269 0.96 -8.81 -6.39
N ASP A 270 0.52 -8.09 -7.41
CA ASP A 270 1.37 -7.13 -8.11
C ASP A 270 1.70 -5.94 -7.21
N ASP A 271 0.76 -5.51 -6.36
CA ASP A 271 1.03 -4.48 -5.35
C ASP A 271 2.00 -4.96 -4.28
N ALA A 272 1.96 -6.26 -3.91
CA ALA A 272 2.97 -6.84 -3.05
C ALA A 272 4.36 -6.83 -3.70
N PHE A 273 4.46 -7.18 -5.00
CA PHE A 273 5.74 -7.13 -5.71
C PHE A 273 6.30 -5.72 -5.81
N GLN A 274 5.45 -4.73 -6.11
CA GLN A 274 5.86 -3.32 -6.16
C GLN A 274 6.46 -2.85 -4.83
N ILE A 275 5.87 -3.23 -3.70
CA ILE A 275 6.37 -2.83 -2.38
C ILE A 275 7.59 -3.65 -1.94
N ILE A 276 7.58 -4.96 -2.15
CA ILE A 276 8.62 -5.86 -1.61
C ILE A 276 9.89 -5.84 -2.45
N PHE A 277 9.76 -5.78 -3.78
CA PHE A 277 10.90 -5.86 -4.70
C PHE A 277 11.25 -4.52 -5.37
N ASP A 278 10.54 -3.44 -5.02
CA ASP A 278 10.69 -2.13 -5.65
C ASP A 278 10.48 -2.13 -7.18
N THR A 279 9.63 -3.06 -7.67
CA THR A 279 9.39 -3.26 -9.10
C THR A 279 8.14 -2.55 -9.57
N THR A 280 8.10 -1.21 -9.49
CA THR A 280 6.93 -0.44 -9.96
C THR A 280 6.86 -0.39 -11.49
N VAL A 281 5.66 -0.15 -12.02
CA VAL A 281 5.44 0.08 -13.46
C VAL A 281 6.30 1.26 -13.96
N GLY A 282 6.36 2.35 -13.18
CA GLY A 282 7.17 3.53 -13.52
C GLY A 282 8.68 3.25 -13.53
N LYS A 283 9.16 2.33 -12.68
CA LYS A 283 10.55 1.86 -12.68
C LYS A 283 10.85 0.82 -13.76
N ARG A 284 9.85 0.47 -14.59
CA ARG A 284 9.95 -0.60 -15.60
C ARG A 284 10.34 -1.95 -14.97
N GLY A 285 9.94 -2.17 -13.72
CA GLY A 285 10.15 -3.41 -12.98
C GLY A 285 8.98 -4.37 -13.09
N LEU A 286 7.79 -3.87 -13.46
CA LEU A 286 6.57 -4.68 -13.62
C LEU A 286 5.84 -4.30 -14.90
N PHE A 287 5.52 -5.32 -15.70
CA PHE A 287 4.76 -5.21 -16.94
C PHE A 287 3.51 -6.07 -16.80
N ALA A 288 2.35 -5.48 -17.04
CA ALA A 288 1.09 -6.12 -16.71
C ALA A 288 0.31 -6.48 -17.98
N ARG A 289 -0.13 -7.75 -18.07
CA ARG A 289 -0.98 -8.24 -19.16
C ARG A 289 -2.24 -8.87 -18.57
N GLN A 290 -3.37 -8.22 -18.80
CA GLN A 290 -4.66 -8.76 -18.39
C GLN A 290 -5.07 -9.93 -19.30
N ILE A 291 -5.45 -11.04 -18.68
CA ILE A 291 -6.28 -12.06 -19.32
C ILE A 291 -7.72 -11.84 -18.82
N PRO A 292 -8.73 -11.69 -19.70
CA PRO A 292 -10.11 -11.57 -19.27
C PRO A 292 -10.51 -12.73 -18.36
N LYS A 293 -11.30 -12.45 -17.30
CA LYS A 293 -11.59 -13.47 -16.27
C LYS A 293 -12.38 -14.66 -16.80
N ASP A 294 -13.27 -14.41 -17.77
CA ASP A 294 -14.06 -15.42 -18.47
C ASP A 294 -13.19 -16.32 -19.35
N VAL A 295 -12.21 -15.75 -20.05
CA VAL A 295 -11.18 -16.49 -20.80
C VAL A 295 -10.34 -17.31 -19.83
N GLN A 296 -9.80 -16.66 -18.79
CA GLN A 296 -8.95 -17.31 -17.81
C GLN A 296 -9.61 -18.54 -17.18
N LYS A 297 -10.92 -18.50 -16.90
CA LYS A 297 -11.67 -19.63 -16.32
C LYS A 297 -11.77 -20.86 -17.22
N LYS A 298 -11.66 -20.68 -18.55
CA LYS A 298 -11.74 -21.77 -19.53
C LYS A 298 -10.37 -22.33 -19.88
N LEU A 299 -9.28 -21.66 -19.49
CA LEU A 299 -7.94 -22.18 -19.68
C LEU A 299 -7.69 -23.41 -18.81
N PRO A 300 -6.85 -24.36 -19.28
CA PRO A 300 -6.36 -25.46 -18.47
C PRO A 300 -5.74 -24.96 -17.17
N GLU A 301 -5.83 -25.77 -16.11
CA GLU A 301 -5.42 -25.35 -14.77
C GLU A 301 -3.95 -24.94 -14.70
N GLU A 302 -3.10 -25.72 -15.37
CA GLU A 302 -1.66 -25.51 -15.54
C GLU A 302 -1.30 -24.13 -16.12
N VAL A 303 -2.18 -23.55 -16.94
CA VAL A 303 -2.02 -22.20 -17.51
C VAL A 303 -2.73 -21.17 -16.63
N ARG A 304 -3.96 -21.47 -16.20
CA ARG A 304 -4.85 -20.56 -15.45
C ARG A 304 -4.26 -20.13 -14.11
N ASN A 305 -3.51 -21.01 -13.46
CA ASN A 305 -2.90 -20.80 -12.15
C ASN A 305 -1.44 -20.33 -12.24
N ILE A 306 -0.89 -20.09 -13.45
CA ILE A 306 0.33 -19.30 -13.60
C ILE A 306 0.06 -17.95 -12.95
N ALA A 307 0.87 -17.62 -11.94
CA ALA A 307 0.73 -16.39 -11.19
C ALA A 307 1.45 -15.26 -11.90
N THR A 308 2.73 -15.45 -12.24
CA THR A 308 3.58 -14.43 -12.86
C THR A 308 4.72 -15.10 -13.62
N ILE A 309 5.33 -14.36 -14.53
CA ILE A 309 6.66 -14.66 -15.02
C ILE A 309 7.64 -13.72 -14.32
N LEU A 310 8.68 -14.29 -13.73
CA LEU A 310 9.80 -13.56 -13.11
C LEU A 310 11.00 -13.65 -14.05
N VAL A 311 11.63 -12.53 -14.35
CA VAL A 311 12.94 -12.48 -15.01
C VAL A 311 13.96 -11.94 -14.01
N LYS A 312 14.96 -12.75 -13.73
CA LYS A 312 16.18 -12.36 -13.04
C LYS A 312 17.19 -11.90 -14.09
N TRP A 313 17.48 -10.60 -14.13
CA TRP A 313 18.16 -9.94 -15.25
C TRP A 313 19.50 -9.33 -14.84
N ASP A 314 20.56 -9.67 -15.58
CA ASP A 314 21.86 -8.98 -15.51
C ASP A 314 21.92 -7.92 -16.63
N GLN A 315 21.90 -6.65 -16.21
CA GLN A 315 21.90 -5.54 -17.15
C GLN A 315 23.24 -5.35 -17.87
N LYS A 316 24.37 -5.72 -17.26
CA LYS A 316 25.68 -5.58 -17.88
C LYS A 316 25.91 -6.66 -18.92
N ALA A 317 25.49 -7.89 -18.61
CA ALA A 317 25.65 -9.02 -19.51
C ALA A 317 24.57 -9.10 -20.60
N GLY A 318 23.48 -8.33 -20.49
CA GLY A 318 22.39 -8.33 -21.46
C GLY A 318 21.65 -9.66 -21.56
N LYS A 319 21.66 -10.43 -20.45
CA LYS A 319 21.08 -11.77 -20.34
C LYS A 319 20.50 -12.01 -18.95
N GLY A 320 19.65 -13.03 -18.83
CA GLY A 320 19.02 -13.39 -17.58
C GLY A 320 18.41 -14.79 -17.59
N ARG A 321 17.74 -15.12 -16.49
CA ARG A 321 16.96 -16.35 -16.31
C ARG A 321 15.52 -16.00 -16.02
N GLY A 322 14.61 -16.64 -16.73
CA GLY A 322 13.16 -16.49 -16.60
C GLY A 322 12.54 -17.69 -15.89
N TYR A 323 11.50 -17.43 -15.10
CA TYR A 323 10.77 -18.41 -14.29
C TYR A 323 9.27 -18.14 -14.44
N ALA A 324 8.52 -19.10 -14.97
CA ALA A 324 7.06 -19.07 -14.89
C ALA A 324 6.64 -19.66 -13.55
N LEU A 325 6.07 -18.84 -12.67
CA LEU A 325 5.68 -19.21 -11.32
C LEU A 325 4.19 -19.53 -11.27
N PHE A 326 3.85 -20.62 -10.61
CA PHE A 326 2.50 -21.12 -10.43
C PHE A 326 2.05 -20.99 -8.99
N PHE A 327 0.78 -20.63 -8.77
CA PHE A 327 0.16 -20.63 -7.45
C PHE A 327 -1.03 -21.59 -7.44
N ASP A 328 -0.94 -22.66 -6.65
CA ASP A 328 -1.95 -23.69 -6.54
C ASP A 328 -3.13 -23.24 -5.66
N TRP A 329 -4.04 -22.50 -6.29
CA TRP A 329 -5.26 -22.04 -5.64
C TRP A 329 -6.22 -23.17 -5.28
N VAL A 330 -6.19 -24.30 -5.99
CA VAL A 330 -7.06 -25.44 -5.71
C VAL A 330 -6.62 -26.11 -4.42
N LYS A 331 -5.32 -26.38 -4.29
CA LYS A 331 -4.72 -26.90 -3.06
C LYS A 331 -4.91 -25.95 -1.88
N ALA A 332 -4.66 -24.65 -2.07
CA ALA A 332 -4.85 -23.65 -1.01
C ALA A 332 -6.30 -23.62 -0.49
N LYS A 333 -7.30 -23.63 -1.39
CA LYS A 333 -8.72 -23.67 -1.00
C LYS A 333 -9.07 -24.97 -0.28
N LYS A 334 -8.69 -26.12 -0.84
CA LYS A 334 -8.99 -27.44 -0.25
C LYS A 334 -8.42 -27.56 1.16
N LYS A 335 -7.18 -27.11 1.39
CA LYS A 335 -6.58 -27.10 2.73
C LYS A 335 -7.26 -26.11 3.67
N PHE A 336 -7.58 -24.90 3.20
CA PHE A 336 -8.34 -23.93 4.00
C PHE A 336 -9.70 -24.51 4.44
N GLU A 337 -10.44 -25.13 3.53
CA GLU A 337 -11.74 -25.77 3.80
C GLU A 337 -11.62 -26.91 4.82
N ALA A 338 -10.53 -27.67 4.78
CA ALA A 338 -10.26 -28.75 5.73
C ALA A 338 -9.83 -28.24 7.12
N GLU A 339 -9.12 -27.11 7.20
CA GLU A 339 -8.50 -26.61 8.43
C GLU A 339 -9.33 -25.53 9.15
N ALA A 340 -10.16 -24.77 8.44
CA ALA A 340 -10.85 -23.58 8.96
C ALA A 340 -12.29 -23.83 9.47
N ALA A 341 -12.70 -25.09 9.67
CA ALA A 341 -14.08 -25.44 9.99
C ALA A 341 -14.61 -24.72 11.27
N PRO A 342 -15.82 -24.11 11.24
CA PRO A 342 -16.75 -24.02 10.11
C PRO A 342 -16.37 -22.94 9.09
N ILE A 343 -16.59 -23.24 7.80
CA ILE A 343 -16.34 -22.30 6.71
C ILE A 343 -17.41 -21.18 6.74
N PRO A 344 -17.01 -19.89 6.78
CA PRO A 344 -17.96 -18.78 6.75
C PRO A 344 -18.80 -18.76 5.46
N LYS A 345 -20.09 -18.42 5.58
CA LYS A 345 -21.00 -18.21 4.45
C LYS A 345 -20.74 -16.87 3.75
N SER A 346 -20.36 -15.85 4.51
CA SER A 346 -20.00 -14.53 3.99
C SER A 346 -18.71 -14.60 3.18
N LYS A 347 -18.78 -14.17 1.92
CA LYS A 347 -17.59 -14.08 1.05
C LYS A 347 -16.53 -13.13 1.61
N GLY A 348 -16.92 -12.07 2.30
CA GLY A 348 -16.00 -11.12 2.93
C GLY A 348 -15.24 -11.78 4.07
N LEU A 349 -15.97 -12.38 5.02
CA LEU A 349 -15.39 -13.08 6.16
C LEU A 349 -14.50 -14.24 5.72
N MET A 350 -14.97 -15.05 4.76
CA MET A 350 -14.20 -16.16 4.20
C MET A 350 -12.87 -15.69 3.61
N LYS A 351 -12.86 -14.59 2.84
CA LYS A 351 -11.62 -14.03 2.29
C LYS A 351 -10.66 -13.55 3.38
N LEU A 352 -11.16 -12.89 4.43
CA LEU A 352 -10.32 -12.43 5.53
C LEU A 352 -9.71 -13.61 6.29
N LYS A 353 -10.52 -14.62 6.64
CA LYS A 353 -10.04 -15.82 7.33
C LYS A 353 -9.04 -16.60 6.48
N MET A 354 -9.29 -16.74 5.19
CA MET A 354 -8.35 -17.39 4.27
C MET A 354 -7.04 -16.61 4.16
N ALA A 355 -7.09 -15.28 4.04
CA ALA A 355 -5.89 -14.44 3.99
C ALA A 355 -5.03 -14.62 5.25
N LEU A 356 -5.64 -14.58 6.44
CA LEU A 356 -4.91 -14.79 7.69
C LEU A 356 -4.37 -16.23 7.84
N TRP A 357 -5.16 -17.23 7.44
CA TRP A 357 -4.76 -18.64 7.47
C TRP A 357 -3.56 -18.93 6.57
N MET A 358 -3.49 -18.32 5.38
CA MET A 358 -2.37 -18.50 4.44
C MET A 358 -1.02 -18.10 5.06
N LEU A 359 -1.00 -17.20 6.05
CA LEU A 359 0.23 -16.80 6.74
C LEU A 359 0.86 -17.92 7.57
N ASN A 360 0.12 -18.99 7.92
CA ASN A 360 0.68 -20.18 8.55
C ASN A 360 1.69 -20.93 7.65
N TYR A 361 1.80 -20.53 6.39
CA TYR A 361 2.68 -21.13 5.38
C TYR A 361 3.79 -20.17 4.93
N GLU A 362 4.02 -19.05 5.62
CA GLU A 362 5.09 -18.10 5.26
C GLU A 362 6.50 -18.71 5.30
N ASP A 363 6.70 -19.74 6.12
CA ASP A 363 7.95 -20.50 6.21
C ASP A 363 8.05 -21.67 5.23
N LYS A 364 6.98 -21.99 4.51
CA LYS A 364 6.90 -23.09 3.53
C LYS A 364 6.03 -22.72 2.33
N PRO A 365 6.33 -21.61 1.63
CA PRO A 365 5.54 -21.15 0.49
C PRO A 365 5.50 -22.15 -0.67
N GLU A 366 6.48 -23.07 -0.75
CA GLU A 366 6.55 -24.20 -1.69
C GLU A 366 5.33 -25.13 -1.58
N GLU A 367 4.58 -25.06 -0.47
CA GLU A 367 3.32 -25.80 -0.34
C GLU A 367 2.29 -25.39 -1.39
N PHE A 368 2.31 -24.14 -1.85
CA PHE A 368 1.37 -23.62 -2.85
C PHE A 368 2.05 -23.08 -4.10
N ILE A 369 3.37 -22.91 -4.09
CA ILE A 369 4.10 -22.23 -5.16
C ILE A 369 5.13 -23.16 -5.76
N SER A 370 5.20 -23.16 -7.10
CA SER A 370 6.21 -23.90 -7.85
C SER A 370 6.64 -23.14 -9.11
N THR A 371 7.81 -23.51 -9.63
CA THR A 371 8.28 -23.07 -10.95
C THR A 371 7.84 -24.09 -11.99
N VAL A 372 6.98 -23.70 -12.94
CA VAL A 372 6.50 -24.60 -14.00
C VAL A 372 7.37 -24.57 -15.25
N LYS A 373 8.15 -23.50 -15.43
CA LYS A 373 9.10 -23.39 -16.54
C LYS A 373 10.26 -22.49 -16.18
N GLU A 374 11.47 -22.91 -16.55
CA GLU A 374 12.67 -22.08 -16.58
C GLU A 374 13.16 -21.87 -18.00
N PHE A 375 13.75 -20.70 -18.27
CA PHE A 375 14.27 -20.37 -19.60
C PHE A 375 15.39 -19.34 -19.53
N ASN A 376 16.26 -19.33 -20.55
CA ASN A 376 17.22 -18.26 -20.73
C ASN A 376 16.52 -17.05 -21.34
N VAL A 377 16.93 -15.86 -20.92
CA VAL A 377 16.40 -14.60 -21.42
C VAL A 377 17.54 -13.80 -22.00
N ASP A 378 17.43 -13.41 -23.27
CA ASP A 378 18.28 -12.41 -23.89
C ASP A 378 17.53 -11.07 -23.99
N SER A 379 18.22 -10.05 -24.51
CA SER A 379 17.65 -8.70 -24.60
C SER A 379 16.45 -8.63 -25.56
N GLN A 380 16.44 -9.46 -26.61
CA GLN A 380 15.36 -9.49 -27.59
C GLN A 380 14.10 -10.11 -26.99
N LEU A 381 14.22 -11.27 -26.34
CA LEU A 381 13.12 -11.93 -25.66
C LEU A 381 12.58 -11.06 -24.52
N LEU A 382 13.46 -10.45 -23.70
CA LEU A 382 13.01 -9.53 -22.66
C LEU A 382 12.19 -8.38 -23.23
N SER A 383 12.68 -7.73 -24.29
CA SER A 383 11.95 -6.64 -24.94
C SER A 383 10.60 -7.09 -25.47
N LYS A 384 10.50 -8.29 -26.06
CA LYS A 384 9.22 -8.85 -26.52
C LYS A 384 8.25 -9.06 -25.36
N LEU A 385 8.69 -9.66 -24.25
CA LEU A 385 7.83 -9.94 -23.10
C LEU A 385 7.31 -8.65 -22.43
N GLN A 386 8.02 -7.53 -22.60
CA GLN A 386 7.63 -6.21 -22.10
C GLN A 386 6.62 -5.49 -23.01
N CYS A 387 6.44 -5.93 -24.26
CA CYS A 387 5.55 -5.31 -25.22
C CYS A 387 4.08 -5.63 -24.95
N ALA A 388 3.22 -4.61 -24.89
CA ALA A 388 1.79 -4.77 -24.64
C ALA A 388 1.06 -5.63 -25.70
N GLY A 389 1.58 -5.70 -26.92
CA GLY A 389 1.03 -6.50 -28.03
C GLY A 389 1.40 -7.98 -28.00
N VAL A 390 2.35 -8.39 -27.14
CA VAL A 390 2.82 -9.78 -27.05
C VAL A 390 2.06 -10.49 -25.94
N ASN A 391 1.56 -11.71 -26.21
CA ASN A 391 1.09 -12.58 -25.14
C ASN A 391 2.27 -13.39 -24.59
N PRO A 392 2.74 -13.11 -23.35
CA PRO A 392 3.92 -13.75 -22.82
C PRO A 392 3.72 -15.26 -22.58
N LEU A 393 2.50 -15.73 -22.36
CA LEU A 393 2.23 -17.16 -22.22
C LEU A 393 2.42 -17.89 -23.56
N VAL A 394 2.04 -17.25 -24.67
CA VAL A 394 2.24 -17.83 -26.01
C VAL A 394 3.69 -17.75 -26.45
N GLU A 395 4.34 -16.60 -26.25
CA GLU A 395 5.77 -16.43 -26.60
C GLU A 395 6.65 -17.44 -25.87
N LEU A 396 6.28 -17.78 -24.63
CA LEU A 396 6.99 -18.80 -23.84
C LEU A 396 6.48 -20.22 -24.08
N GLY A 397 5.53 -20.46 -25.00
CA GLY A 397 4.99 -21.78 -25.29
C GLY A 397 4.32 -22.46 -24.09
N LEU A 398 3.73 -21.68 -23.19
CA LEU A 398 2.92 -22.15 -22.05
C LEU A 398 1.45 -22.37 -22.46
N THR A 399 1.03 -21.76 -23.56
CA THR A 399 -0.26 -21.94 -24.22
C THR A 399 -0.14 -21.55 -25.70
N SER A 400 -1.17 -21.77 -26.50
CA SER A 400 -1.25 -21.32 -27.88
C SER A 400 -2.31 -20.24 -28.08
N TYR A 401 -2.21 -19.49 -29.19
CA TYR A 401 -3.29 -18.59 -29.59
C TYR A 401 -4.59 -19.34 -29.88
N GLN A 402 -4.52 -20.59 -30.35
CA GLN A 402 -5.71 -21.39 -30.58
C GLN A 402 -6.46 -21.67 -29.26
N GLU A 403 -5.76 -22.16 -28.23
CA GLU A 403 -6.35 -22.41 -26.90
C GLU A 403 -6.92 -21.14 -26.29
N LEU A 404 -6.22 -20.01 -26.43
CA LEU A 404 -6.71 -18.71 -25.97
C LEU A 404 -7.97 -18.29 -26.75
N GLY A 405 -7.99 -18.52 -28.07
CA GLY A 405 -9.14 -18.24 -28.94
C GLY A 405 -10.35 -19.10 -28.59
N GLU A 406 -10.16 -20.40 -28.34
CA GLU A 406 -11.19 -21.33 -27.87
C GLU A 406 -11.74 -20.91 -26.49
N ALA A 407 -10.88 -20.37 -25.63
CA ALA A 407 -11.29 -19.75 -24.36
C ALA A 407 -12.01 -18.39 -24.55
N GLY A 408 -12.05 -17.83 -25.76
CA GLY A 408 -12.75 -16.59 -26.09
C GLY A 408 -11.88 -15.33 -26.08
N MET A 409 -10.55 -15.48 -26.11
CA MET A 409 -9.65 -14.34 -26.26
C MET A 409 -9.73 -13.76 -27.68
N PRO A 410 -9.79 -12.43 -27.85
CA PRO A 410 -9.70 -11.83 -29.17
C PRO A 410 -8.37 -12.20 -29.85
N MET A 411 -8.46 -12.86 -31.01
CA MET A 411 -7.30 -13.24 -31.80
C MET A 411 -6.66 -12.00 -32.43
N PRO A 412 -5.32 -11.91 -32.48
CA PRO A 412 -4.64 -10.91 -33.31
C PRO A 412 -5.17 -10.96 -34.75
N ALA A 413 -5.30 -9.79 -35.39
CA ALA A 413 -5.90 -9.68 -36.72
C ALA A 413 -5.20 -10.57 -37.77
N GLU A 414 -3.90 -10.77 -37.61
CA GLU A 414 -3.02 -11.60 -38.45
C GLU A 414 -3.27 -13.12 -38.31
N LEU A 415 -3.95 -13.55 -37.25
CA LEU A 415 -4.23 -14.96 -36.93
C LEU A 415 -5.72 -15.32 -37.08
N LYS A 416 -6.55 -14.42 -37.65
CA LYS A 416 -7.94 -14.72 -37.94
C LYS A 416 -8.04 -15.75 -39.08
N PRO A 417 -8.73 -16.89 -38.91
CA PRO A 417 -8.98 -17.83 -39.99
C PRO A 417 -9.70 -17.12 -41.14
N GLY A 418 -9.10 -17.12 -42.34
CA GLY A 418 -9.62 -16.43 -43.54
C GLY A 418 -8.80 -15.24 -44.03
N LEU A 419 -7.75 -14.82 -43.29
CA LEU A 419 -6.81 -13.78 -43.74
C LEU A 419 -5.42 -14.34 -44.08
N ILE A 420 -5.33 -15.57 -44.61
CA ILE A 420 -4.13 -15.97 -45.35
C ILE A 420 -4.22 -15.29 -46.71
N ARG A 421 -3.77 -14.03 -46.78
CA ARG A 421 -3.46 -13.43 -48.07
C ARG A 421 -2.13 -14.05 -48.50
N THR A 422 -2.20 -15.05 -49.38
CA THR A 422 -1.04 -15.47 -50.16
C THR A 422 -0.59 -14.23 -50.94
N VAL A 423 0.41 -13.52 -50.44
CA VAL A 423 1.08 -12.48 -51.21
C VAL A 423 2.02 -13.21 -52.16
N THR A 424 1.49 -13.60 -53.31
CA THR A 424 2.32 -13.92 -54.46
C THR A 424 2.95 -12.59 -54.89
N VAL A 425 4.23 -12.40 -54.59
CA VAL A 425 5.00 -11.27 -55.10
C VAL A 425 5.22 -11.52 -56.59
N THR A 426 4.32 -11.00 -57.41
CA THR A 426 4.52 -10.82 -58.85
C THR A 426 4.10 -9.42 -59.23
N GLU A 427 4.92 -8.43 -58.87
CA GLU A 427 4.98 -7.19 -59.64
C GLU A 427 6.44 -6.80 -59.83
N THR A 428 6.91 -7.03 -61.06
CA THR A 428 8.07 -6.38 -61.65
C THR A 428 7.88 -4.86 -61.58
N ILE A 429 8.69 -4.20 -60.76
CA ILE A 429 8.73 -2.73 -60.68
C ILE A 429 9.51 -2.21 -61.89
N THR A 430 8.80 -1.73 -62.92
CA THR A 430 9.35 -0.73 -63.84
C THR A 430 9.19 0.67 -63.22
N PRO A 431 10.23 1.53 -63.24
CA PRO A 431 10.16 2.84 -62.59
C PRO A 431 9.45 3.87 -63.49
N PRO A 432 8.61 4.77 -62.94
CA PRO A 432 8.20 5.97 -63.65
C PRO A 432 9.26 7.07 -63.54
N PRO A 433 9.35 7.99 -64.52
CA PRO A 433 10.35 9.04 -64.58
C PRO A 433 9.92 10.26 -63.76
N GLY A 434 10.89 10.97 -63.16
CA GLY A 434 10.71 12.34 -62.68
C GLY A 434 10.91 12.53 -61.19
N LYS A 435 11.87 13.39 -60.85
CA LYS A 435 12.38 13.68 -59.50
C LYS A 435 11.33 14.34 -58.59
N ALA A 436 11.10 13.76 -57.42
CA ALA A 436 10.81 14.52 -56.20
C ALA A 436 11.44 13.77 -55.00
N LYS A 437 12.36 14.44 -54.28
CA LYS A 437 12.97 13.91 -53.06
C LYS A 437 11.89 13.75 -51.98
N PRO A 438 11.86 12.65 -51.20
CA PRO A 438 10.96 12.54 -50.06
C PRO A 438 11.37 13.56 -49.00
N ALA A 439 10.47 14.49 -48.68
CA ALA A 439 10.63 15.39 -47.55
C ALA A 439 10.33 14.63 -46.26
N VAL A 440 11.35 14.42 -45.43
CA VAL A 440 11.19 13.97 -44.05
C VAL A 440 10.55 15.13 -43.28
N ILE A 441 9.31 14.97 -42.84
CA ILE A 441 8.65 15.91 -41.93
C ILE A 441 9.03 15.48 -40.50
N GLU A 442 10.09 16.07 -39.97
CA GLU A 442 10.37 16.05 -38.53
C GLU A 442 9.40 17.02 -37.84
N VAL A 443 8.45 16.47 -37.08
CA VAL A 443 7.61 17.26 -36.18
C VAL A 443 8.37 17.46 -34.88
N VAL A 444 9.11 18.57 -34.79
CA VAL A 444 9.73 19.02 -33.54
C VAL A 444 8.67 19.82 -32.76
N PRO A 445 8.27 19.38 -31.56
CA PRO A 445 7.25 20.07 -30.78
C PRO A 445 7.76 21.46 -30.34
N LEU A 446 6.90 22.47 -30.37
CA LEU A 446 7.24 23.89 -30.14
C LEU A 446 8.02 24.13 -28.83
N TRP A 447 7.76 23.33 -27.79
CA TRP A 447 8.46 23.41 -26.51
C TRP A 447 9.97 23.11 -26.63
N ALA A 448 10.39 22.30 -27.59
CA ALA A 448 11.81 21.98 -27.80
C ALA A 448 12.59 23.21 -28.26
N TYR A 449 12.00 24.08 -29.10
CA TYR A 449 12.60 25.36 -29.48
C TYR A 449 12.69 26.33 -28.31
N VAL A 450 11.67 26.35 -27.45
CA VAL A 450 11.69 27.17 -26.23
C VAL A 450 12.80 26.72 -25.28
N VAL A 451 12.97 25.41 -25.08
CA VAL A 451 14.06 24.85 -24.26
C VAL A 451 15.43 25.20 -24.84
N MET A 452 15.62 25.05 -26.16
CA MET A 452 16.89 25.39 -26.81
C MET A 452 17.23 26.89 -26.71
N ALA A 453 16.22 27.77 -26.83
CA ALA A 453 16.41 29.21 -26.65
C ALA A 453 16.79 29.56 -25.20
N VAL A 454 16.13 28.95 -24.21
CA VAL A 454 16.46 29.15 -22.79
C VAL A 454 17.88 28.67 -22.47
N LEU A 455 18.29 27.51 -22.99
CA LEU A 455 19.64 26.99 -22.82
C LEU A 455 20.71 27.90 -23.46
N ALA A 456 20.43 28.46 -24.64
CA ALA A 456 21.33 29.41 -25.30
C ALA A 456 21.49 30.71 -24.49
N ILE A 457 20.40 31.23 -23.91
CA ILE A 457 20.44 32.41 -23.04
C ILE A 457 21.24 32.11 -21.77
N ILE A 458 21.02 30.95 -21.13
CA ILE A 458 21.79 30.53 -19.96
C ILE A 458 23.27 30.43 -20.30
N ALA A 459 23.63 29.80 -21.43
CA ALA A 459 25.01 29.69 -21.87
C ALA A 459 25.67 31.05 -22.13
N ALA A 460 24.95 32.00 -22.73
CA ALA A 460 25.44 33.36 -22.97
C ALA A 460 25.66 34.15 -21.67
N VAL A 461 24.74 34.01 -20.70
CA VAL A 461 24.85 34.62 -19.37
C VAL A 461 26.03 34.02 -18.61
N MET A 462 26.16 32.69 -18.58
CA MET A 462 27.26 31.99 -17.92
C MET A 462 28.61 32.34 -18.55
N GLY A 463 28.70 32.40 -19.89
CA GLY A 463 29.90 32.82 -20.60
C GLY A 463 30.30 34.27 -20.28
N SER A 464 29.31 35.17 -20.19
CA SER A 464 29.55 36.58 -19.83
C SER A 464 30.02 36.74 -18.39
N LEU A 465 29.44 35.97 -17.46
CA LEU A 465 29.85 35.94 -16.05
C LEU A 465 31.27 35.38 -15.91
N TYR A 466 31.59 34.31 -16.63
CA TYR A 466 32.93 33.71 -16.65
C TYR A 466 33.99 34.69 -17.20
N ALA A 467 33.69 35.37 -18.31
CA ALA A 467 34.59 36.38 -18.88
C ALA A 467 34.82 37.56 -17.91
N ARG A 468 33.76 38.03 -17.23
CA ARG A 468 33.87 39.08 -16.20
C ARG A 468 34.66 38.64 -14.97
N ALA A 469 34.52 37.39 -14.54
CA ALA A 469 35.29 36.83 -13.43
C ALA A 469 36.79 36.73 -13.78
N ARG A 470 37.11 36.32 -15.01
CA ARG A 470 38.49 36.21 -15.51
C ARG A 470 39.17 37.56 -15.76
N ALA A 471 38.41 38.60 -16.11
CA ALA A 471 38.92 39.96 -16.26
C ALA A 471 39.24 40.67 -14.92
N LYS A 472 38.68 40.18 -13.80
CA LYS A 472 38.90 40.72 -12.45
C LYS A 472 40.02 40.01 -11.68
N THR A 473 40.65 38.98 -12.24
CA THR A 473 41.80 38.31 -11.62
C THR A 473 43.09 39.01 -12.09
N PRO A 474 43.86 39.67 -11.21
CA PRO A 474 45.17 40.18 -11.57
C PRO A 474 46.06 39.01 -11.97
N LYS A 475 46.79 39.13 -13.09
CA LYS A 475 47.85 38.18 -13.43
C LYS A 475 48.93 38.30 -12.34
N LEU A 476 49.10 37.22 -11.58
CA LEU A 476 50.23 36.96 -10.68
C LEU A 476 51.06 35.83 -11.28
#